data_AF-R7T563-F1
#
_entry.id   AF-R7T563-F1
#
_cell.length_a   1.000
_cell.length_b   1.000
_cell.length_c   1.000
_cell.angle_alpha   90.00
_cell.angle_beta   90.00
_cell.angle_gamma   90.00
#
_symmetry.space_group_name_H-M   'P 1'
#
loop_
_entity.id
_entity.type
_entity.pdbx_description
1 polymer ?
#
loop_
_entity_poly.entity_id
_entity_poly.type
_entity_poly.pdbx_seq_one_letter_code
_entity_poly.pdbx_strand_id
1 'polypeptide(L)'
;GRSLRSDQAGKAKRKRVITHEQRKAANVRERRRMMSLNEAFDQLRTTVPTFAYEKKLSRIETLRLAITYINFLACILDGENPAE
;
A
#
# COMPACT_ATOMS: atom_id res chain seq x y z
N GLY A 1 -31.98 39.22 46.06
CA GLY A 1 -30.73 39.78 45.52
C GLY A 1 -30.13 38.82 44.50
N ARG A 2 -29.73 39.37 43.34
CA ARG A 2 -28.80 38.88 42.30
C ARG A 2 -28.33 37.41 42.33
N SER A 3 -28.56 36.73 41.20
CA SER A 3 -27.68 35.88 40.36
C SER A 3 -26.41 35.31 41.05
N LEU A 4 -26.05 34.04 40.85
CA LEU A 4 -25.18 33.65 39.72
C LEU A 4 -25.40 32.19 39.31
N ARG A 5 -25.82 32.00 38.05
CA ARG A 5 -25.63 30.76 37.30
C ARG A 5 -24.13 30.59 37.04
N SER A 6 -23.56 29.47 37.44
CA SER A 6 -22.19 29.11 37.03
C SER A 6 -22.25 28.39 35.69
N ASP A 7 -22.17 29.16 34.61
CA ASP A 7 -21.72 28.66 33.31
C ASP A 7 -20.29 28.12 33.46
N GLN A 8 -20.09 26.83 33.22
CA GLN A 8 -18.77 26.31 32.82
C GLN A 8 -18.88 25.68 31.43
N ALA A 9 -18.86 26.59 30.46
CA ALA A 9 -18.03 26.56 29.25
C ALA A 9 -17.44 25.20 28.85
N GLY A 10 -17.83 24.76 27.66
CA GLY A 10 -17.31 23.57 27.00
C GLY A 10 -15.79 23.50 27.02
N LYS A 11 -15.26 22.41 27.58
CA LYS A 11 -13.83 22.08 27.55
C LYS A 11 -13.39 21.97 26.09
N ALA A 12 -12.68 22.99 25.61
CA ALA A 12 -12.01 22.97 24.32
C ALA A 12 -11.12 21.72 24.25
N LYS A 13 -11.40 20.82 23.30
CA LYS A 13 -10.58 19.64 23.02
C LYS A 13 -9.18 20.12 22.66
N ARG A 14 -8.23 20.06 23.61
CA ARG A 14 -6.80 20.34 23.34
C ARG A 14 -6.37 19.47 22.16
N LYS A 15 -6.04 20.09 21.02
CA LYS A 15 -5.44 19.39 19.87
C LYS A 15 -4.18 18.70 20.40
N ARG A 16 -4.18 17.36 20.40
CA ARG A 16 -3.01 16.57 20.83
C ARG A 16 -1.84 16.91 19.90
N VAL A 17 -0.82 17.58 20.44
CA VAL A 17 0.43 17.84 19.72
C VAL A 17 1.19 16.53 19.64
N ILE A 18 1.50 16.08 18.43
CA ILE A 18 2.28 14.85 18.21
C ILE A 18 3.70 15.10 18.69
N THR A 19 4.18 14.27 19.62
CA THR A 19 5.56 14.37 20.12
C THR A 19 6.56 13.90 19.05
N HIS A 20 7.79 14.36 19.16
CA HIS A 20 8.87 13.93 18.27
C HIS A 20 9.08 12.40 18.29
N GLU A 21 8.95 11.77 19.45
CA GLU A 21 9.02 10.31 19.61
C GLU A 21 7.87 9.59 18.92
N GLN A 22 6.65 10.11 19.03
CA GLN A 22 5.49 9.57 18.32
C GLN A 22 5.66 9.66 16.80
N ARG A 23 6.23 10.76 16.30
CA ARG A 23 6.57 10.93 14.88
C ARG A 23 7.63 9.92 14.43
N LYS A 24 8.70 9.75 15.22
CA LYS A 24 9.74 8.73 14.95
C LYS A 24 9.15 7.32 14.89
N ALA A 25 8.34 6.95 15.87
CA ALA A 25 7.67 5.65 15.90
C ALA A 25 6.75 5.45 14.68
N ALA A 26 6.02 6.48 14.24
CA ALA A 26 5.21 6.43 13.04
C ALA A 26 6.06 6.21 11.77
N ASN A 27 7.18 6.92 11.63
CA ASN A 27 8.08 6.76 10.48
C ASN A 27 8.68 5.35 10.41
N VAL A 28 9.04 4.75 11.56
CA VAL A 28 9.53 3.36 11.61
C VAL A 28 8.45 2.38 11.15
N ARG A 29 7.19 2.58 11.60
CA ARG A 29 6.08 1.73 11.17
C ARG A 29 5.83 1.82 9.68
N GLU A 30 5.80 3.02 9.10
CA GLU A 30 5.56 3.16 7.66
C GLU A 30 6.73 2.59 6.85
N ARG A 31 7.97 2.75 7.31
CA ARG A 31 9.12 2.09 6.68
C ARG A 31 8.96 0.58 6.65
N ARG A 32 8.56 -0.04 7.76
CA ARG A 32 8.31 -1.50 7.84
C ARG A 32 7.18 -1.92 6.90
N ARG A 33 6.07 -1.18 6.89
CA ARG A 33 4.96 -1.42 5.96
C ARG A 33 5.43 -1.41 4.50
N MET A 34 6.24 -0.41 4.16
CA MET A 34 6.72 -0.23 2.80
C MET A 34 7.80 -1.25 2.39
N MET A 35 8.62 -1.73 3.34
CA MET A 35 9.53 -2.86 3.10
C MET A 35 8.76 -4.13 2.76
N SER A 36 7.73 -4.48 3.54
CA SER A 36 6.87 -5.64 3.26
C SER A 36 6.17 -5.54 1.90
N LEU A 37 5.70 -4.34 1.53
CA LEU A 37 5.10 -4.11 0.21
C LEU A 37 6.12 -4.29 -0.92
N ASN A 38 7.35 -3.81 -0.74
CA ASN A 38 8.40 -3.96 -1.75
C ASN A 38 8.81 -5.42 -1.92
N GLU A 39 8.90 -6.18 -0.84
CA GLU A 39 9.18 -7.61 -0.85
C GLU A 39 8.10 -8.39 -1.63
N ALA A 40 6.83 -8.12 -1.37
CA ALA A 40 5.73 -8.72 -2.13
C ALA A 40 5.79 -8.37 -3.63
N PHE A 41 6.17 -7.13 -3.97
CA PHE A 41 6.39 -6.72 -5.35
C PHE A 41 7.56 -7.46 -6.02
N ASP A 42 8.62 -7.75 -5.28
CA ASP A 42 9.76 -8.50 -5.80
C ASP A 42 9.41 -9.97 -6.00
N GLN A 43 8.63 -10.58 -5.11
CA GLN A 43 8.07 -11.93 -5.32
C GLN A 43 7.15 -11.98 -6.56
N LEU A 44 6.33 -10.94 -6.78
CA LEU A 44 5.50 -10.88 -7.97
C LEU A 44 6.35 -10.83 -9.24
N ARG A 45 7.46 -10.06 -9.23
CA ARG A 45 8.40 -9.98 -10.37
C ARG A 45 9.04 -11.32 -10.70
N THR A 46 9.35 -12.16 -9.71
CA THR A 46 9.91 -13.49 -9.98
C THR A 46 8.88 -14.49 -10.50
N THR A 47 7.60 -14.18 -10.36
CA THR A 47 6.50 -15.07 -10.76
C THR A 47 5.99 -14.76 -12.18
N VAL A 48 6.06 -13.49 -12.60
CA VAL A 48 5.68 -13.09 -13.96
C VAL A 48 6.77 -13.49 -14.98
N PRO A 49 6.40 -13.90 -16.20
CA PRO A 49 7.36 -14.33 -17.20
C PRO A 49 8.16 -13.12 -17.73
N THR A 50 9.47 -13.12 -17.51
CA THR A 50 10.43 -12.12 -18.02
C THR A 50 11.68 -12.81 -18.53
N PHE A 51 12.44 -12.15 -19.41
CA PHE A 51 13.72 -12.72 -19.86
C PHE A 51 14.79 -12.59 -18.76
N ALA A 52 15.67 -13.58 -18.64
CA ALA A 52 16.66 -13.67 -17.56
C ALA A 52 17.64 -12.49 -17.47
N TYR A 53 17.84 -11.75 -18.57
CA TYR A 53 18.74 -10.60 -18.66
C TYR A 53 17.99 -9.25 -18.69
N GLU A 54 16.68 -9.26 -18.53
CA GLU A 54 15.89 -8.04 -18.54
C GLU A 54 16.11 -7.21 -17.27
N LYS A 55 16.07 -5.90 -17.48
CA LYS A 55 16.06 -4.94 -16.39
C LYS A 55 14.84 -5.20 -15.48
N LYS A 56 15.02 -4.98 -14.18
CA LYS A 56 13.92 -5.02 -13.19
C LYS A 56 12.76 -4.12 -13.64
N LEU A 57 11.59 -4.73 -13.83
CA LEU A 57 10.35 -4.06 -14.22
C LEU A 57 9.93 -3.00 -13.20
N SER A 58 9.40 -1.87 -13.68
CA SER A 58 8.75 -0.87 -12.83
C SER A 58 7.47 -1.44 -12.20
N ARG A 59 6.96 -0.80 -11.13
CA ARG A 59 5.73 -1.27 -10.45
C ARG A 59 4.54 -1.37 -11.41
N ILE A 60 4.37 -0.39 -12.31
CA ILE A 60 3.26 -0.39 -13.24
C ILE A 60 3.41 -1.49 -14.30
N GLU A 61 4.62 -1.72 -14.81
CA GLU A 61 4.89 -2.79 -15.77
C GLU A 61 4.66 -4.17 -15.14
N THR A 62 5.15 -4.40 -13.91
CA THR A 62 4.91 -5.65 -13.18
C THR A 62 3.42 -5.93 -13.01
N LEU A 63 2.63 -4.91 -12.63
CA LEU A 63 1.17 -5.09 -12.46
C LEU A 63 0.47 -5.38 -13.79
N ARG A 64 0.81 -4.65 -14.85
CA ARG A 64 0.23 -4.87 -16.19
C ARG A 64 0.56 -6.28 -16.69
N LEU A 65 1.81 -6.69 -16.59
CA LEU A 65 2.27 -8.01 -17.01
C LEU A 65 1.60 -9.13 -16.21
N ALA A 66 1.45 -8.96 -14.88
CA ALA A 66 0.76 -9.93 -14.05
C ALA A 66 -0.71 -10.13 -14.48
N ILE A 67 -1.43 -9.04 -14.77
CA ILE A 67 -2.82 -9.11 -15.25
C ILE A 67 -2.87 -9.84 -16.60
N THR A 68 -2.03 -9.45 -17.56
CA THR A 68 -1.97 -10.12 -18.86
C THR A 68 -1.63 -11.60 -18.72
N TYR A 69 -0.71 -11.95 -17.82
CA TYR A 69 -0.29 -13.33 -17.61
C TYR A 69 -1.40 -14.19 -16.98
N ILE A 70 -2.15 -13.66 -16.02
CA ILE A 70 -3.32 -14.34 -15.46
C ILE A 70 -4.35 -14.63 -16.56
N ASN A 71 -4.67 -13.63 -17.40
CA ASN A 71 -5.62 -13.80 -18.50
C ASN A 71 -5.12 -14.82 -19.53
N PHE A 72 -3.83 -14.75 -19.88
CA PHE A 72 -3.20 -15.69 -20.80
C PHE A 72 -3.31 -17.14 -20.29
N LEU A 73 -3.01 -17.37 -19.02
CA LEU A 73 -3.14 -18.70 -18.41
C LEU A 73 -4.61 -19.16 -18.34
N ALA A 74 -5.55 -18.24 -18.08
CA ALA A 74 -6.98 -18.56 -18.08
C ALA A 74 -7.46 -19.03 -19.46
N CYS A 75 -7.13 -18.30 -20.54
CA CYS A 75 -7.46 -18.70 -21.91
C CYS A 75 -6.90 -20.09 -22.27
N ILE A 76 -5.65 -20.38 -21.88
CA ILE A 76 -5.04 -21.71 -22.11
C ILE A 76 -5.85 -22.81 -21.40
N LEU A 77 -6.31 -22.56 -20.17
CA LEU A 77 -7.09 -23.53 -19.41
C LEU A 77 -8.49 -23.76 -20.03
N ASP A 78 -9.05 -22.73 -20.66
CA ASP A 78 -10.34 -22.80 -21.38
C ASP A 78 -10.20 -23.43 -22.78
N GLY A 79 -8.98 -23.76 -23.21
CA GLY A 79 -8.70 -24.38 -24.51
C GLY A 79 -8.66 -23.40 -25.67
N GLU A 80 -8.66 -22.11 -25.39
CA GLU A 80 -8.51 -21.05 -26.38
C GLU A 80 -7.01 -20.81 -26.67
N ASN A 81 -6.69 -20.43 -27.91
CA ASN A 81 -5.34 -20.00 -28.24
C ASN A 81 -5.18 -18.52 -27.84
N PRO A 82 -4.45 -18.19 -26.76
CA PRO A 82 -4.32 -16.81 -26.31
C PRO A 82 -3.49 -15.91 -27.24
N ALA A 83 -2.94 -16.46 -28.33
CA ALA A 83 -2.18 -15.72 -29.35
C ALA A 83 -3.02 -15.38 -30.60
N GLU A 84 -4.29 -15.80 -30.65
CA GLU A 84 -5.27 -15.44 -31.70
C GLU A 84 -6.21 -14.31 -31.27
#